data_AF-A0A0D8FVP5-F1
#
_entry.id   AF-A0A0D8FVP5-F1
#
_cell.length_a   1.000
_cell.length_b   1.000
_cell.length_c   1.000
_cell.angle_alpha   90.00
_cell.angle_beta   90.00
_cell.angle_gamma   90.00
#
_symmetry.space_group_name_H-M   'P 1'
#
loop_
_entity.id
_entity.type
_entity.pdbx_description
1 polymer ?
#
loop_
_entity_poly.entity_id
_entity_poly.type
_entity_poly.pdbx_seq_one_letter_code
_entity_poly.pdbx_strand_id
1 'polypeptide(L)'
;MHCPACEAMQVGYEAMHRHLIETHSALVEIIATGSRPSYCVKCPLCDDVYRQAIKRGHPDAGFVQEFELDIRLVGMDILVQHLIGEHPIEIGYPRGEGPHE
;
A
#
# COMPACT_ATOMS: atom_id res chain seq x y z
N MET A 1 -11.49 8.55 8.53
CA MET A 1 -10.72 7.31 8.71
C MET A 1 -9.47 7.59 9.53
N HIS A 2 -9.00 6.64 10.32
CA HIS A 2 -7.77 6.76 11.11
C HIS A 2 -6.66 5.93 10.48
N CYS A 3 -5.46 6.51 10.40
CA CYS A 3 -4.29 5.80 9.89
C CYS A 3 -3.83 4.77 10.93
N PRO A 4 -3.71 3.48 10.60
CA PRO A 4 -3.28 2.48 11.58
C PRO A 4 -1.79 2.55 11.92
N ALA A 5 -0.99 3.33 11.18
CA ALA A 5 0.45 3.46 11.41
C ALA A 5 0.82 4.65 12.32
N CYS A 6 0.00 5.70 12.37
CA CYS A 6 0.26 6.89 13.19
C CYS A 6 -0.97 7.55 13.81
N GLU A 7 -2.14 6.91 13.69
CA GLU A 7 -3.45 7.38 14.20
C GLU A 7 -3.96 8.70 13.59
N ALA A 8 -3.25 9.25 12.61
CA ALA A 8 -3.66 10.48 11.92
C ALA A 8 -5.05 10.34 11.28
N MET A 9 -5.89 11.36 11.47
CA MET A 9 -7.24 11.37 10.89
C MET A 9 -7.19 11.83 9.44
N GLN A 10 -7.61 10.96 8.52
CA GLN A 10 -7.68 11.19 7.09
C GLN A 10 -9.13 11.16 6.60
N VAL A 11 -9.47 12.10 5.72
CA VAL A 11 -10.82 12.25 5.18
C VAL A 11 -10.89 11.60 3.80
N GLY A 12 -11.39 10.36 3.75
CA GLY A 12 -11.57 9.62 2.50
C GLY A 12 -10.37 8.80 2.05
N TYR A 13 -10.60 7.96 1.04
CA TYR A 13 -9.64 7.00 0.48
C TYR A 13 -8.35 7.68 0.01
N GLU A 14 -8.50 8.69 -0.86
CA GLU A 14 -7.37 9.39 -1.48
C GLU A 14 -6.47 10.08 -0.45
N ALA A 15 -7.05 10.67 0.60
CA ALA A 15 -6.30 11.28 1.68
C ALA A 15 -5.50 10.24 2.48
N MET A 16 -6.10 9.07 2.77
CA MET A 16 -5.40 7.97 3.44
C MET A 16 -4.26 7.43 2.59
N HIS A 17 -4.52 7.18 1.30
CA HIS A 17 -3.54 6.67 0.35
C HIS A 17 -2.36 7.61 0.20
N ARG A 18 -2.62 8.90 -0.05
CA ARG A 18 -1.59 9.94 -0.11
C ARG A 18 -0.79 10.02 1.19
N HIS A 19 -1.46 10.06 2.33
CA HIS A 19 -0.80 10.13 3.63
C HIS A 19 0.14 8.95 3.88
N LEU A 20 -0.26 7.72 3.52
CA LEU A 20 0.58 6.54 3.63
C LEU A 20 1.80 6.63 2.72
N ILE A 21 1.66 7.16 1.51
CA ILE A 21 2.80 7.32 0.60
C ILE A 21 3.79 8.37 1.13
N GLU A 22 3.30 9.52 1.59
CA GLU A 22 4.15 10.63 2.01
C GLU A 22 4.79 10.38 3.39
N THR A 23 4.03 9.79 4.32
CA THR A 23 4.44 9.65 5.73
C THR A 23 4.95 8.24 6.05
N HIS A 24 4.41 7.23 5.37
CA HIS A 24 4.65 5.81 5.68
C HIS A 24 5.16 5.02 4.47
N SER A 25 5.89 5.66 3.55
CA SER A 25 6.50 5.01 2.38
C SER A 25 7.31 3.76 2.72
N ALA A 26 7.85 3.68 3.95
CA ALA A 26 8.58 2.53 4.47
C ALA A 26 7.74 1.27 4.71
N LEU A 27 6.41 1.34 4.68
CA LEU A 27 5.54 0.14 4.78
C LEU A 27 5.61 -0.73 3.52
N VAL A 28 6.07 -0.17 2.40
CA VAL A 28 6.31 -0.89 1.15
C VAL A 28 7.81 -1.15 1.02
N GLU A 29 8.20 -2.40 1.21
CA GLU A 29 9.57 -2.84 1.03
C GLU A 29 9.77 -3.34 -0.40
N ILE A 30 10.69 -2.70 -1.14
CA ILE A 30 11.03 -3.09 -2.50
C ILE A 30 12.31 -3.90 -2.46
N ILE A 31 12.18 -5.17 -2.80
CA ILE A 31 13.28 -6.14 -2.86
C ILE A 31 13.77 -6.17 -4.30
N ALA A 32 14.69 -5.25 -4.63
CA ALA A 32 15.35 -5.17 -5.93
C ALA A 32 16.52 -6.16 -6.07
N THR A 33 17.00 -6.73 -4.95
CA THR A 33 18.16 -7.61 -4.86
C THR A 33 17.79 -9.06 -5.15
N GLY A 34 18.10 -9.54 -6.36
CA GLY A 34 17.92 -10.95 -6.74
C GLY A 34 17.58 -11.14 -8.22
N SER A 35 17.29 -12.38 -8.63
CA SER A 35 16.93 -12.71 -10.02
C SER A 35 15.55 -12.16 -10.44
N ARG A 36 14.71 -11.76 -9.48
CA ARG A 36 13.36 -11.20 -9.73
C ARG A 36 13.05 -10.09 -8.74
N PRO A 37 12.97 -8.82 -9.18
CA PRO A 37 12.55 -7.74 -8.30
C PRO A 37 11.11 -8.00 -7.82
N SER A 38 10.87 -7.77 -6.54
CA SER A 38 9.57 -7.98 -5.89
C SER A 38 9.30 -6.85 -4.91
N TYR A 39 8.04 -6.61 -4.59
CA TYR A 39 7.68 -5.71 -3.50
C TYR A 39 6.79 -6.43 -2.49
N CYS A 40 6.92 -6.02 -1.23
CA CYS A 40 6.18 -6.53 -0.10
C CYS A 40 5.51 -5.36 0.61
N VAL A 41 4.25 -5.53 0.99
CA VAL A 41 3.48 -4.57 1.77
C VAL A 41 2.94 -5.30 2.98
N LYS A 42 3.19 -4.77 4.17
CA LYS A 42 2.72 -5.38 5.41
C LYS A 42 1.57 -4.59 6.01
N CYS A 43 0.49 -5.26 6.36
CA CYS A 43 -0.60 -4.66 7.10
C CYS A 43 -0.20 -4.47 8.58
N PRO A 44 -0.31 -3.25 9.13
CA PRO A 44 0.01 -3.00 10.53
C PRO A 44 -1.06 -3.55 11.52
N LEU A 45 -2.22 -4.02 11.04
CA LEU A 45 -3.33 -4.46 11.89
C LEU A 45 -3.45 -5.99 12.01
N CYS A 46 -3.29 -6.75 10.93
CA CYS A 46 -3.49 -8.21 10.91
C CYS A 46 -2.21 -9.04 10.65
N ASP A 47 -1.06 -8.38 10.57
CA ASP A 47 0.23 -8.99 10.17
C ASP A 47 0.25 -9.58 8.75
N ASP A 48 -0.83 -9.42 7.95
CA ASP A 48 -0.88 -9.92 6.58
C ASP A 48 0.19 -9.25 5.71
N VAL A 49 0.86 -10.03 4.88
CA VAL A 49 1.94 -9.56 4.01
C VAL A 49 1.58 -9.83 2.57
N TYR A 50 1.28 -8.76 1.85
CA TYR A 50 1.07 -8.80 0.42
C TYR A 50 2.41 -8.74 -0.30
N ARG A 51 2.82 -9.87 -0.88
CA ARG A 51 4.04 -9.96 -1.69
C ARG A 51 3.70 -10.16 -3.15
N GLN A 52 4.12 -9.23 -4.00
CA GLN A 52 3.96 -9.34 -5.45
C GLN A 52 5.30 -9.23 -6.15
N ALA A 53 5.56 -10.20 -7.03
CA ALA A 53 6.69 -10.15 -7.94
C ALA A 53 6.45 -9.05 -8.99
N ILE A 54 7.44 -8.20 -9.19
CA ILE A 54 7.40 -7.20 -10.27
C ILE A 54 7.66 -7.97 -11.56
N LYS A 55 6.58 -8.42 -12.21
CA LYS A 55 6.68 -9.06 -13.52
C LYS A 55 7.21 -8.01 -14.50
N ARG A 56 8.45 -8.21 -14.95
CA ARG A 56 9.03 -7.41 -16.01
C ARG A 56 9.42 -8.25 -17.21
N GLY A 57 9.16 -7.69 -18.38
CA GLY A 57 9.79 -8.06 -19.64
C GLY A 57 11.22 -7.56 -19.82
N HIS A 58 11.79 -6.78 -18.87
CA HIS A 58 13.19 -6.35 -18.95
C HIS A 58 13.88 -6.21 -17.57
N PRO A 59 14.88 -7.05 -17.24
CA PRO A 59 15.58 -7.08 -15.95
C PRO A 59 16.66 -5.99 -15.82
N ASP A 60 16.28 -4.72 -15.96
CA ASP A 60 17.20 -3.60 -15.72
C ASP A 60 17.03 -2.98 -14.33
N ALA A 61 18.12 -2.89 -13.57
CA ALA A 61 18.16 -2.24 -12.26
C ALA A 61 17.72 -0.75 -12.32
N GLY A 62 17.80 -0.11 -13.49
CA GLY A 62 17.36 1.27 -13.71
C GLY A 62 15.86 1.49 -13.49
N PHE A 63 14.98 0.59 -13.98
CA PHE A 63 13.54 0.82 -13.82
C PHE A 63 13.08 0.61 -12.38
N VAL A 64 13.78 -0.13 -11.51
CA VAL A 64 13.27 -0.28 -10.14
C VAL A 64 13.41 1.05 -9.41
N GLN A 65 14.48 1.79 -9.69
CA GLN A 65 14.66 3.16 -9.21
C GLN A 65 13.70 4.13 -9.89
N GLU A 66 13.48 4.01 -11.21
CA GLU A 66 12.59 4.92 -11.96
C GLU A 66 11.09 4.72 -11.61
N PHE A 67 10.69 3.49 -11.30
CA PHE A 67 9.31 3.11 -10.97
C PHE A 67 9.13 2.81 -9.47
N GLU A 68 10.11 3.13 -8.63
CA GLU A 68 10.02 2.94 -7.18
C GLU A 68 8.75 3.60 -6.61
N LEU A 69 8.48 4.83 -7.05
CA LEU A 69 7.31 5.59 -6.64
C LEU A 69 6.00 4.93 -7.10
N ASP A 70 5.96 4.43 -8.33
CA ASP A 70 4.78 3.76 -8.90
C ASP A 70 4.48 2.43 -8.17
N ILE A 71 5.53 1.66 -7.87
CA ILE A 71 5.42 0.43 -7.07
C ILE A 71 4.88 0.74 -5.66
N ARG A 72 5.37 1.80 -5.02
CA ARG A 72 4.84 2.25 -3.72
C ARG A 72 3.40 2.72 -3.82
N LEU A 73 3.04 3.47 -4.86
CA LEU A 73 1.66 3.90 -5.12
C LEU A 73 0.70 2.71 -5.17
N VAL A 74 1.02 1.70 -5.99
CA VAL A 74 0.22 0.48 -6.12
C VAL A 74 0.22 -0.32 -4.82
N GLY A 75 1.36 -0.47 -4.16
CA GLY A 75 1.45 -1.18 -2.89
C GLY A 75 0.60 -0.56 -1.78
N MET A 76 0.62 0.78 -1.67
CA MET A 76 -0.23 1.49 -0.71
C MET A 76 -1.71 1.42 -1.08
N ASP A 77 -2.05 1.42 -2.37
CA ASP A 77 -3.43 1.27 -2.83
C ASP A 77 -4.02 -0.06 -2.33
N ILE A 78 -3.28 -1.15 -2.53
CA ILE A 78 -3.63 -2.49 -2.03
C ILE A 78 -3.78 -2.50 -0.51
N LEU A 79 -2.88 -1.83 0.22
CA LEU A 79 -2.99 -1.73 1.67
C LEU A 79 -4.27 -1.01 2.10
N VAL A 80 -4.61 0.13 1.48
CA VAL A 80 -5.84 0.87 1.84
C VAL A 80 -7.09 0.05 1.50
N GLN A 81 -7.11 -0.63 0.35
CA GLN A 81 -8.21 -1.54 -0.01
C GLN A 81 -8.37 -2.67 1.00
N HIS A 82 -7.27 -3.30 1.43
CA HIS A 82 -7.27 -4.31 2.46
C HIS A 82 -7.77 -3.75 3.81
N LEU A 83 -7.33 -2.56 4.22
CA LEU A 83 -7.81 -1.90 5.44
C LEU A 83 -9.32 -1.62 5.39
N ILE A 84 -9.84 -1.19 4.25
CA ILE A 84 -11.28 -0.94 4.07
C ILE A 84 -12.08 -2.25 4.06
N GLY A 85 -11.55 -3.30 3.42
CA GLY A 85 -12.21 -4.60 3.33
C GLY A 85 -12.19 -5.40 4.63
N GLU A 86 -11.02 -5.49 5.27
CA GLU A 86 -10.79 -6.37 6.43
C GLU A 86 -10.86 -5.61 7.77
N HIS A 87 -10.46 -4.33 7.78
CA HIS A 87 -10.37 -3.51 9.00
C HIS A 87 -11.23 -2.22 9.01
N PRO A 88 -12.47 -2.21 8.45
CA PRO A 88 -13.25 -0.98 8.34
C PRO A 88 -13.55 -0.34 9.70
N ILE A 89 -13.73 -1.16 10.74
CA ILE A 89 -14.05 -0.69 12.10
C ILE A 89 -12.84 0.03 12.72
N GLU A 90 -11.65 -0.58 12.62
CA GLU A 90 -10.41 -0.05 13.21
C GLU A 90 -10.00 1.28 12.56
N ILE A 91 -10.18 1.41 11.24
CA ILE A 91 -9.89 2.66 10.54
C ILE A 91 -11.06 3.65 10.59
N GLY A 92 -12.17 3.33 11.27
CA GLY A 92 -13.35 4.20 11.34
C GLY A 92 -13.96 4.50 9.96
N TYR A 93 -13.94 3.51 9.05
CA TYR A 93 -14.65 3.54 7.77
C TYR A 93 -16.03 2.92 7.96
N PRO A 94 -17.12 3.64 7.65
CA PRO A 94 -18.46 3.07 7.79
C PRO A 94 -18.59 1.86 6.87
N ARG A 95 -18.91 0.68 7.42
CA ARG A 95 -19.36 -0.47 6.62
C ARG A 95 -20.68 -0.08 5.95
N GLY A 96 -20.65 0.52 4.75
CA GLY A 96 -21.90 0.92 4.13
C GLY A 96 -21.86 1.72 2.83
N GLU A 97 -20.73 2.29 2.41
CA GLU A 97 -20.68 3.04 1.15
C GLU A 97 -19.41 2.69 0.37
N GLY A 98 -19.38 1.45 -0.14
CA GLY A 98 -18.56 1.19 -1.32
C GLY A 98 -19.07 2.06 -2.47
N PRO A 99 -18.21 2.50 -3.39
CA PRO A 99 -18.66 3.22 -4.57
C PRO A 99 -19.66 2.33 -5.33
N HIS A 100 -20.91 2.76 -5.35
CA HIS A 100 -21.86 2.30 -6.34
C HIS A 100 -21.40 2.93 -7.66
N GLU A 101 -20.93 2.05 -8.56
CA GLU A 101 -20.85 2.18 -10.03
C GLU A 101 -20.10 3.35 -10.68
#